data_AF-A0A091NRW1-F1
#
_entry.id   AF-A0A091NRW1-F1
#
_cell.length_a   1.000
_cell.length_b   1.000
_cell.length_c   1.000
_cell.angle_alpha   90.00
_cell.angle_beta   90.00
_cell.angle_gamma   90.00
#
_symmetry.space_group_name_H-M   'P 1'
#
loop_
_entity.id
_entity.type
_entity.pdbx_description
1 polymer ?
#
loop_
_entity_poly.entity_id
_entity_poly.type
_entity_poly.pdbx_seq_one_letter_code
_entity_poly.pdbx_strand_id
1 'polypeptide(L)'
;VIIILLTISAILVIFIVPLAILFLIYLTNTFILIYQRNSEVKADPLSDVWDSARKTIASFWDICARIWHGYELHGVENLPEGPGILVYYHGAIPIDYLYFLSRLFLWKKRLCLSVADNFVFRLPGLKLLLEVIGIIPGTREECLTALKNGYLVSISPGGVREALFSDESYQLIWGNRKGFAQVALDAKVPIIPMYTQNVREGYRMFKERKFLRELYESTRLPFTPPYGGLPVKFRTYIGEPIPYDPNITTEELVEKVCQGNFLFSFQTKMAVQALISKHQTIPGSIWKALLERFDKCRK
;
A
#
# COMPACT_ATOMS: atom_id res chain seq x y z
N VAL A 1 -16.86 -14.36 36.41
CA VAL A 1 -17.62 -13.41 35.56
C VAL A 1 -16.78 -12.20 35.17
N ILE A 2 -16.23 -11.43 36.12
CA ILE A 2 -15.43 -10.21 35.82
C ILE A 2 -14.21 -10.50 34.92
N ILE A 3 -13.40 -11.52 35.24
CA ILE A 3 -12.23 -11.89 34.42
C ILE A 3 -12.65 -12.29 33.00
N ILE A 4 -13.75 -13.03 32.85
CA ILE A 4 -14.27 -13.45 31.54
C ILE A 4 -14.72 -12.22 30.74
N LEU A 5 -15.43 -11.27 31.36
CA LEU A 5 -15.86 -10.04 30.71
C LEU A 5 -14.68 -9.16 30.29
N LEU A 6 -13.65 -9.04 31.13
CA LEU A 6 -12.42 -8.30 30.80
C LEU A 6 -11.67 -8.94 29.62
N THR A 7 -11.57 -10.27 29.59
CA THR A 7 -10.93 -11.00 28.49
C THR A 7 -11.73 -10.85 27.19
N ILE A 8 -13.06 -10.99 27.24
CA ILE A 8 -13.92 -10.78 26.06
C ILE A 8 -13.79 -9.34 25.55
N SER A 9 -13.80 -8.36 26.44
CA SER A 9 -13.60 -6.94 26.09
C SER A 9 -12.24 -6.71 25.42
N ALA A 10 -11.16 -7.25 25.98
CA ALA A 10 -9.82 -7.14 25.39
C ALA A 10 -9.72 -7.77 24.00
N ILE A 11 -10.37 -8.93 23.77
CA ILE A 11 -10.43 -9.57 22.46
C ILE A 11 -11.20 -8.70 21.47
N LEU A 12 -12.37 -8.18 21.87
CA LEU A 12 -13.22 -7.34 21.00
C LEU A 12 -12.50 -6.06 20.57
N VAL A 13 -11.74 -5.41 21.45
CA VAL A 13 -10.97 -4.19 21.12
C VAL A 13 -10.05 -4.38 19.92
N ILE A 14 -9.44 -5.57 19.78
CA ILE A 14 -8.49 -5.88 18.71
C ILE A 14 -9.19 -6.02 17.34
N PHE A 15 -10.51 -6.25 17.31
CA PHE A 15 -11.32 -6.22 16.08
C PHE A 15 -12.02 -4.88 15.85
N ILE A 16 -12.24 -4.09 16.90
CA ILE A 16 -12.87 -2.78 16.81
C ILE A 16 -12.04 -1.83 15.95
N VAL A 17 -10.71 -1.85 16.05
CA VAL A 17 -9.88 -0.88 15.31
C VAL A 17 -9.94 -1.08 13.79
N PRO A 18 -9.77 -2.30 13.22
CA PRO A 18 -10.02 -2.52 11.79
C PRO A 18 -11.42 -2.10 11.33
N LEU A 19 -12.45 -2.36 12.14
CA LEU A 19 -13.82 -1.93 11.84
C LEU A 19 -13.97 -0.40 11.89
N ALA A 20 -13.28 0.27 12.82
CA ALA A 20 -13.25 1.72 12.91
C ALA A 20 -12.56 2.33 11.69
N ILE A 21 -11.48 1.73 11.18
CA ILE A 21 -10.83 2.17 9.92
C ILE A 21 -11.82 2.06 8.76
N LEU A 22 -12.54 0.94 8.65
CA LEU A 22 -13.57 0.78 7.61
C LEU A 22 -14.65 1.86 7.73
N PHE A 23 -15.13 2.12 8.95
CA PHE A 23 -16.08 3.21 9.21
C PHE A 23 -15.53 4.58 8.78
N LEU A 24 -14.26 4.88 9.07
CA LEU A 24 -13.62 6.13 8.66
C LEU A 24 -13.45 6.25 7.13
N ILE A 25 -13.23 5.14 6.42
CA ILE A 25 -13.23 5.12 4.96
C ILE A 25 -14.62 5.49 4.43
N TYR A 26 -15.69 4.91 4.99
CA TYR A 26 -17.05 5.26 4.60
C TYR A 26 -17.43 6.70 4.98
N LEU A 27 -16.93 7.22 6.11
CA LEU A 27 -17.10 8.63 6.48
C LEU A 27 -16.41 9.56 5.45
N THR A 28 -15.20 9.19 5.02
CA THR A 28 -14.48 9.89 3.94
C THR A 28 -15.26 9.83 2.62
N ASN A 29 -15.89 8.70 2.34
CA ASN A 29 -16.75 8.55 1.18
C ASN A 29 -18.02 9.41 1.25
N THR A 30 -18.67 9.49 2.41
CA THR A 30 -19.80 10.40 2.60
C THR A 30 -19.38 11.85 2.40
N PHE A 31 -18.20 12.24 2.90
CA PHE A 31 -17.63 13.57 2.64
C PHE A 31 -17.44 13.83 1.14
N ILE A 32 -16.84 12.91 0.37
CA ILE A 32 -16.60 13.15 -1.06
C ILE A 32 -17.89 13.27 -1.86
N LEU A 33 -18.92 12.50 -1.50
CA LEU A 33 -20.25 12.58 -2.12
C LEU A 33 -20.95 13.91 -1.81
N ILE A 34 -20.84 14.40 -0.57
CA ILE A 34 -21.35 15.72 -0.18
C ILE A 34 -20.59 16.82 -0.92
N TYR A 35 -19.26 16.72 -1.00
CA TYR A 35 -18.42 17.69 -1.72
C TYR A 35 -18.78 17.76 -3.20
N GLN A 36 -18.95 16.62 -3.86
CA GLN A 36 -19.37 16.53 -5.26
C GLN A 36 -20.70 17.24 -5.48
N ARG A 37 -21.68 16.95 -4.61
CA ARG A 37 -23.03 17.51 -4.69
C ARG A 37 -23.03 19.02 -4.48
N ASN A 38 -22.33 19.51 -3.47
CA ASN A 38 -22.35 20.92 -3.09
C ASN A 38 -21.54 21.79 -4.06
N SER A 39 -20.49 21.23 -4.66
CA SER A 39 -19.58 21.95 -5.57
C SER A 39 -19.95 21.73 -7.04
N GLU A 40 -21.01 20.95 -7.33
CA GLU A 40 -21.46 20.55 -8.66
C GLU A 40 -20.34 19.99 -9.57
N VAL A 41 -19.34 19.35 -8.97
CA VAL A 41 -18.15 18.88 -9.70
C VAL A 41 -18.51 17.67 -10.56
N LYS A 42 -18.44 17.86 -11.88
CA LYS A 42 -18.58 16.81 -12.90
C LYS A 42 -17.28 16.56 -13.68
N ALA A 43 -16.15 17.06 -13.16
CA ALA A 43 -14.84 16.92 -13.78
C ALA A 43 -14.25 15.52 -13.57
N ASP A 44 -13.27 15.17 -14.41
CA ASP A 44 -12.43 13.98 -14.26
C ASP A 44 -11.97 13.85 -12.79
N PRO A 45 -12.21 12.71 -12.11
CA PRO A 45 -11.74 12.45 -10.76
C PRO A 45 -10.25 12.62 -10.53
N LEU A 46 -9.41 12.64 -11.58
CA LEU A 46 -7.97 12.91 -11.49
C LEU A 46 -7.60 14.39 -11.70
N SER A 47 -8.54 15.24 -12.14
CA SER A 47 -8.30 16.67 -12.32
C SER A 47 -8.02 17.41 -11.00
N ASP A 48 -7.42 18.58 -11.11
CA ASP A 48 -7.07 19.50 -10.02
C ASP A 48 -8.29 20.09 -9.30
N VAL A 49 -9.48 20.07 -9.90
CA VAL A 49 -10.76 20.49 -9.29
C VAL A 49 -11.02 19.75 -7.96
N TRP A 50 -10.52 18.53 -7.83
CA TRP A 50 -10.66 17.71 -6.62
C TRP A 50 -9.57 17.97 -5.56
N ASP A 51 -8.56 18.80 -5.82
CA ASP A 51 -7.40 18.99 -4.94
C ASP A 51 -7.78 19.48 -3.55
N SER A 52 -8.79 20.34 -3.42
CA SER A 52 -9.29 20.80 -2.12
C SER A 52 -9.87 19.64 -1.29
N ALA A 53 -10.63 18.76 -1.94
CA ALA A 53 -11.17 17.57 -1.30
C ALA A 53 -10.04 16.60 -0.93
N ARG A 54 -9.12 16.31 -1.86
CA ARG A 54 -7.94 15.47 -1.60
C ARG A 54 -7.09 16.00 -0.46
N LYS A 55 -6.87 17.31 -0.39
CA LYS A 55 -6.11 17.95 0.70
C LYS A 55 -6.79 17.73 2.04
N THR A 56 -8.12 17.83 2.08
CA THR A 56 -8.92 17.59 3.28
C THR A 56 -8.79 16.13 3.73
N ILE A 57 -8.99 15.19 2.80
CA ILE A 57 -8.87 13.74 3.03
C ILE A 57 -7.45 13.39 3.50
N ALA A 58 -6.43 13.85 2.79
CA ALA A 58 -5.04 13.60 3.10
C ALA A 58 -4.65 14.19 4.47
N SER A 59 -5.14 15.39 4.81
CA SER A 59 -4.91 15.99 6.13
C SER A 59 -5.53 15.15 7.24
N PHE A 60 -6.76 14.68 7.05
CA PHE A 60 -7.43 13.81 8.01
C PHE A 60 -6.64 12.52 8.26
N TRP A 61 -6.26 11.81 7.18
CA TRP A 61 -5.52 10.55 7.31
C TRP A 61 -4.08 10.74 7.80
N ASP A 62 -3.38 11.83 7.45
CA ASP A 62 -2.06 12.13 8.03
C ASP A 62 -2.14 12.44 9.54
N ILE A 63 -3.20 13.14 9.99
CA ILE A 63 -3.45 13.34 11.42
C ILE A 63 -3.65 11.99 12.12
N CYS A 64 -4.49 11.11 11.57
CA CYS A 64 -4.65 9.74 12.08
C CYS A 64 -3.32 8.98 12.09
N ALA A 65 -2.52 9.09 11.04
CA ALA A 65 -1.21 8.45 10.92
C ALA A 65 -0.26 8.89 12.04
N ARG A 66 -0.15 10.21 12.26
CA ARG A 66 0.73 10.79 13.29
C ARG A 66 0.25 10.44 14.70
N ILE A 67 -1.05 10.54 14.96
CA ILE A 67 -1.60 10.27 16.29
C ILE A 67 -1.59 8.79 16.61
N TRP A 68 -2.07 7.93 15.69
CA TRP A 68 -2.26 6.52 15.99
C TRP A 68 -1.00 5.69 15.80
N HIS A 69 -0.16 6.01 14.80
CA HIS A 69 1.04 5.24 14.46
C HIS A 69 2.35 6.03 14.53
N GLY A 70 2.34 7.31 14.96
CA GLY A 70 3.57 8.09 15.03
C GLY A 70 4.29 8.11 13.69
N TYR A 71 3.51 8.16 12.59
CA TYR A 71 3.96 7.86 11.25
C TYR A 71 5.12 8.74 10.80
N GLU A 72 6.13 8.13 10.19
CA GLU A 72 7.27 8.81 9.56
C GLU A 72 7.43 8.31 8.11
N LEU A 73 7.83 9.23 7.24
CA LEU A 73 8.12 8.95 5.84
C LEU A 73 9.54 9.39 5.54
N HIS A 74 10.36 8.46 5.07
CA HIS A 74 11.80 8.61 4.81
C HIS A 74 12.11 8.29 3.34
N GLY A 75 13.12 8.96 2.76
CA GLY A 75 13.58 8.70 1.39
C GLY A 75 12.70 9.33 0.30
N VAL A 76 11.94 10.38 0.60
CA VAL A 76 11.04 11.03 -0.39
C VAL A 76 11.80 11.62 -1.57
N GLU A 77 13.06 11.98 -1.35
CA GLU A 77 14.04 12.40 -2.35
C GLU A 77 14.33 11.34 -3.41
N ASN A 78 14.09 10.05 -3.14
CA ASN A 78 14.30 8.96 -4.09
C ASN A 78 13.17 8.82 -5.12
N LEU A 79 12.06 9.54 -4.93
CA LEU A 79 10.99 9.59 -5.93
C LEU A 79 11.42 10.46 -7.12
N PRO A 80 11.31 9.96 -8.37
CA PRO A 80 11.60 10.78 -9.54
C PRO A 80 10.64 11.97 -9.64
N GLU A 81 11.06 13.08 -10.22
CA GLU A 81 10.13 14.20 -10.53
C GLU A 81 9.07 13.76 -11.55
N GLY A 82 9.50 12.96 -12.55
CA GLY A 82 8.65 12.33 -13.57
C GLY A 82 8.09 10.95 -13.15
N PRO A 83 7.55 10.17 -14.10
CA PRO A 83 6.86 8.92 -13.80
C PRO A 83 7.78 7.84 -13.23
N GLY A 84 7.19 6.88 -12.53
CA GLY A 84 7.90 5.78 -11.86
C GLY A 84 6.94 4.77 -11.27
N ILE A 85 7.40 3.52 -11.11
CA ILE A 85 6.60 2.48 -10.48
C ILE A 85 7.07 2.24 -9.04
N LEU A 86 6.24 2.57 -8.07
CA LEU A 86 6.47 2.28 -6.67
C LEU A 86 6.06 0.83 -6.36
N VAL A 87 7.01 -0.03 -6.00
CA VAL A 87 6.76 -1.43 -5.65
C VAL A 87 6.90 -1.61 -4.15
N TYR A 88 5.84 -2.09 -3.50
CA TYR A 88 5.79 -2.14 -2.05
C TYR A 88 5.31 -3.48 -1.47
N TYR A 89 5.79 -3.75 -0.25
CA TYR A 89 5.32 -4.86 0.57
C TYR A 89 3.88 -4.62 1.04
N HIS A 90 2.98 -5.57 0.83
CA HIS A 90 1.62 -5.45 1.33
C HIS A 90 1.55 -5.82 2.81
N GLY A 91 1.05 -4.91 3.66
CA GLY A 91 0.68 -5.22 5.05
C GLY A 91 -0.59 -6.08 5.16
N ALA A 92 -1.03 -6.42 6.37
CA ALA A 92 -2.32 -7.14 6.53
C ALA A 92 -3.50 -6.30 6.01
N ILE A 93 -3.47 -4.99 6.26
CA ILE A 93 -4.35 -3.99 5.64
C ILE A 93 -3.50 -2.84 5.11
N PRO A 94 -3.89 -2.17 4.00
CA PRO A 94 -3.07 -1.15 3.34
C PRO A 94 -3.21 0.25 3.99
N ILE A 95 -3.34 0.31 5.32
CA ILE A 95 -3.52 1.58 6.04
C ILE A 95 -2.24 2.42 6.06
N ASP A 96 -1.07 1.77 6.13
CA ASP A 96 0.23 2.42 5.97
C ASP A 96 0.38 3.05 4.59
N TYR A 97 -0.12 2.36 3.57
CA TYR A 97 -0.11 2.87 2.20
C TYR A 97 -1.03 4.09 2.03
N LEU A 98 -2.19 4.11 2.69
CA LEU A 98 -3.06 5.30 2.73
C LEU A 98 -2.38 6.50 3.41
N TYR A 99 -1.59 6.26 4.47
CA TYR A 99 -0.79 7.31 5.11
C TYR A 99 0.30 7.83 4.17
N PHE A 100 0.96 6.94 3.43
CA PHE A 100 1.94 7.31 2.41
C PHE A 100 1.30 8.21 1.33
N LEU A 101 0.16 7.81 0.74
CA LEU A 101 -0.56 8.60 -0.25
C LEU A 101 -0.93 9.99 0.28
N SER A 102 -1.40 10.04 1.53
CA SER A 102 -1.77 11.28 2.21
C SER A 102 -0.57 12.21 2.36
N ARG A 103 0.57 11.71 2.84
CA ARG A 103 1.80 12.53 2.96
C ARG A 103 2.36 12.95 1.63
N LEU A 104 2.39 12.05 0.64
CA LEU A 104 2.87 12.36 -0.70
C LEU A 104 2.06 13.52 -1.29
N PHE A 105 0.74 13.48 -1.18
CA PHE A 105 -0.11 14.56 -1.66
C PHE A 105 0.11 15.87 -0.90
N LEU A 106 0.22 15.83 0.44
CA LEU A 106 0.45 17.04 1.24
C LEU A 106 1.82 17.69 1.00
N TRP A 107 2.86 16.88 0.80
CA TRP A 107 4.25 17.37 0.69
C TRP A 107 4.66 17.70 -0.74
N LYS A 108 4.19 16.93 -1.73
CA LYS A 108 4.59 17.05 -3.13
C LYS A 108 3.46 17.48 -4.05
N LYS A 109 2.21 17.60 -3.55
CA LYS A 109 1.00 17.86 -4.36
C LYS A 109 0.90 16.91 -5.56
N ARG A 110 1.25 15.64 -5.33
CA ARG A 110 1.37 14.63 -6.38
C ARG A 110 0.50 13.43 -6.08
N LEU A 111 -0.19 12.96 -7.12
CA LEU A 111 -0.94 11.71 -7.09
C LEU A 111 -0.04 10.52 -7.41
N CYS A 112 -0.33 9.40 -6.75
CA CYS A 112 0.23 8.09 -7.09
C CYS A 112 -0.93 7.15 -7.42
N LEU A 113 -1.05 6.77 -8.69
CA LEU A 113 -2.14 5.93 -9.15
C LEU A 113 -1.88 4.49 -8.73
N SER A 114 -2.73 3.99 -7.86
CA SER A 114 -2.46 2.80 -7.08
C SER A 114 -3.29 1.63 -7.55
N VAL A 115 -2.65 0.54 -7.94
CA VAL A 115 -3.34 -0.67 -8.38
C VAL A 115 -3.94 -1.38 -7.18
N ALA A 116 -5.25 -1.63 -7.24
CA ALA A 116 -5.98 -2.40 -6.24
C ALA A 116 -6.64 -3.63 -6.87
N ASP A 117 -6.87 -4.66 -6.04
CA ASP A 117 -7.57 -5.86 -6.49
C ASP A 117 -9.04 -5.54 -6.84
N ASN A 118 -9.58 -6.22 -7.85
CA ASN A 118 -10.93 -6.05 -8.35
C ASN A 118 -12.02 -6.14 -7.26
N PHE A 119 -11.80 -6.86 -6.16
CA PHE A 119 -12.78 -6.92 -5.07
C PHE A 119 -13.01 -5.54 -4.42
N VAL A 120 -12.02 -4.66 -4.40
CA VAL A 120 -12.11 -3.32 -3.78
C VAL A 120 -13.17 -2.48 -4.51
N PHE A 121 -13.23 -2.59 -5.83
CA PHE A 121 -14.21 -1.89 -6.67
C PHE A 121 -15.63 -2.46 -6.56
N ARG A 122 -15.81 -3.63 -5.95
CA ARG A 122 -17.12 -4.22 -5.65
C ARG A 122 -17.70 -3.74 -4.31
N LEU A 123 -16.92 -2.99 -3.53
CA LEU A 123 -17.41 -2.40 -2.28
C LEU A 123 -18.43 -1.30 -2.58
N PRO A 124 -19.61 -1.34 -1.94
CA PRO A 124 -20.72 -0.47 -2.29
C PRO A 124 -20.40 0.99 -2.00
N GLY A 125 -20.63 1.85 -2.99
CA GLY A 125 -20.55 3.31 -2.84
C GLY A 125 -19.15 3.91 -2.79
N LEU A 126 -18.06 3.13 -2.84
CA LEU A 126 -16.69 3.65 -2.73
C LEU A 126 -16.07 4.11 -4.06
N LYS A 127 -16.75 3.90 -5.20
CA LYS A 127 -16.19 4.16 -6.54
C LYS A 127 -15.60 5.57 -6.69
N LEU A 128 -16.39 6.60 -6.36
CA LEU A 128 -15.94 7.99 -6.49
C LEU A 128 -14.73 8.29 -5.59
N LEU A 129 -14.76 7.83 -4.34
CA LEU A 129 -13.63 8.00 -3.44
C LEU A 129 -12.36 7.40 -4.04
N LEU A 130 -12.43 6.13 -4.47
CA LEU A 130 -11.31 5.41 -5.07
C LEU A 130 -10.74 6.17 -6.27
N GLU A 131 -11.58 6.63 -7.19
CA GLU A 131 -11.15 7.41 -8.37
C GLU A 131 -10.48 8.73 -7.96
N VAL A 132 -11.06 9.47 -7.01
CA VAL A 132 -10.53 10.76 -6.54
C VAL A 132 -9.16 10.62 -5.85
N ILE A 133 -8.96 9.56 -5.06
CA ILE A 133 -7.68 9.29 -4.40
C ILE A 133 -6.69 8.50 -5.30
N GLY A 134 -7.06 8.23 -6.56
CA GLY A 134 -6.19 7.63 -7.55
C GLY A 134 -6.04 6.10 -7.45
N ILE A 135 -7.03 5.37 -6.94
CA ILE A 135 -7.02 3.91 -6.94
C ILE A 135 -7.61 3.39 -8.26
N ILE A 136 -6.85 2.56 -8.97
CA ILE A 136 -7.19 2.05 -10.31
C ILE A 136 -7.22 0.51 -10.34
N PRO A 137 -8.01 -0.11 -11.24
CA PRO A 137 -8.03 -1.57 -11.41
C PRO A 137 -6.67 -2.14 -11.82
N GLY A 138 -5.90 -1.36 -12.60
CA GLY A 138 -4.50 -1.64 -12.89
C GLY A 138 -4.28 -2.63 -14.02
N THR A 139 -5.05 -2.49 -15.12
CA THR A 139 -4.67 -3.16 -16.37
C THR A 139 -3.31 -2.64 -16.85
N ARG A 140 -2.62 -3.39 -17.72
CA ARG A 140 -1.32 -2.96 -18.27
C ARG A 140 -1.46 -1.63 -18.98
N GLU A 141 -2.51 -1.48 -19.78
CA GLU A 141 -2.83 -0.30 -20.57
C GLU A 141 -3.11 0.93 -19.70
N GLU A 142 -3.86 0.75 -18.60
CA GLU A 142 -4.11 1.80 -17.61
C GLU A 142 -2.81 2.27 -16.96
N CYS A 143 -1.96 1.33 -16.54
CA CYS A 143 -0.68 1.66 -15.91
C CYS A 143 0.26 2.40 -16.89
N LEU A 144 0.35 1.94 -18.14
CA LEU A 144 1.15 2.61 -19.17
C LEU A 144 0.64 4.01 -19.47
N THR A 145 -0.69 4.19 -19.55
CA THR A 145 -1.31 5.50 -19.76
C THR A 145 -1.03 6.44 -18.60
N ALA A 146 -1.15 5.96 -17.36
CA ALA A 146 -0.82 6.72 -16.16
C ALA A 146 0.64 7.19 -16.15
N LEU A 147 1.58 6.29 -16.44
CA LEU A 147 3.01 6.60 -16.50
C LEU A 147 3.32 7.59 -17.64
N LYS A 148 2.71 7.42 -18.81
CA LYS A 148 2.84 8.35 -19.94
C LYS A 148 2.35 9.75 -19.60
N ASN A 149 1.32 9.85 -18.76
CA ASN A 149 0.79 11.13 -18.26
C ASN A 149 1.60 11.70 -17.08
N GLY A 150 2.74 11.10 -16.71
CA GLY A 150 3.66 11.61 -15.69
C GLY A 150 3.33 11.20 -14.25
N TYR A 151 2.30 10.38 -14.04
CA TYR A 151 1.94 9.91 -12.71
C TYR A 151 2.95 8.89 -12.17
N LEU A 152 3.06 8.80 -10.84
CA LEU A 152 3.58 7.59 -10.21
C LEU A 152 2.50 6.51 -10.30
N VAL A 153 2.91 5.26 -10.47
CA VAL A 153 2.02 4.10 -10.34
C VAL A 153 2.52 3.24 -9.19
N SER A 154 1.65 2.83 -8.26
CA SER A 154 2.06 1.90 -7.21
C SER A 154 1.49 0.50 -7.43
N ILE A 155 2.30 -0.52 -7.18
CA ILE A 155 1.89 -1.91 -7.28
C ILE A 155 2.46 -2.66 -6.09
N SER A 156 1.62 -3.45 -5.42
CA SER A 156 2.09 -4.52 -4.54
C SER A 156 1.99 -5.86 -5.28
N PRO A 157 3.10 -6.47 -5.72
CA PRO A 157 3.04 -7.71 -6.52
C PRO A 157 2.40 -8.87 -5.75
N GLY A 158 2.65 -8.96 -4.45
CA GLY A 158 2.02 -9.93 -3.56
C GLY A 158 0.52 -9.71 -3.39
N GLY A 159 0.07 -8.45 -3.40
CA GLY A 159 -1.33 -8.06 -3.32
C GLY A 159 -2.07 -8.71 -2.14
N VAL A 160 -3.34 -9.05 -2.35
CA VAL A 160 -4.19 -9.66 -1.31
C VAL A 160 -3.62 -10.99 -0.79
N ARG A 161 -2.94 -11.77 -1.63
CA ARG A 161 -2.31 -13.03 -1.19
C ARG A 161 -1.22 -12.77 -0.15
N GLU A 162 -0.38 -11.78 -0.38
CA GLU A 162 0.65 -11.37 0.61
C GLU A 162 0.00 -10.74 1.84
N ALA A 163 -1.06 -9.94 1.66
CA ALA A 163 -1.84 -9.38 2.77
C ALA A 163 -2.34 -10.48 3.72
N LEU A 164 -2.94 -11.54 3.17
CA LEU A 164 -3.58 -12.62 3.91
C LEU A 164 -2.60 -13.56 4.60
N PHE A 165 -1.46 -13.86 3.97
CA PHE A 165 -0.65 -15.01 4.36
C PHE A 165 0.81 -14.70 4.72
N SER A 166 1.26 -13.46 4.60
CA SER A 166 2.55 -13.06 5.18
C SER A 166 2.35 -12.73 6.67
N ASP A 167 3.42 -12.88 7.46
CA ASP A 167 3.37 -12.84 8.92
C ASP A 167 4.57 -12.04 9.48
N GLU A 168 4.92 -12.25 10.76
CA GLU A 168 6.06 -11.59 11.40
C GLU A 168 7.43 -11.91 10.78
N SER A 169 7.51 -12.87 9.85
CA SER A 169 8.71 -13.12 9.06
C SER A 169 8.89 -12.14 7.90
N TYR A 170 7.86 -11.34 7.57
CA TYR A 170 7.85 -10.42 6.44
C TYR A 170 8.18 -11.08 5.09
N GLN A 171 7.83 -12.37 4.94
CA GLN A 171 8.07 -13.09 3.69
C GLN A 171 7.32 -12.43 2.51
N LEU A 172 8.04 -12.16 1.42
CA LEU A 172 7.48 -11.68 0.16
C LEU A 172 6.77 -12.83 -0.60
N ILE A 173 5.45 -12.72 -0.79
CA ILE A 173 4.58 -13.75 -1.39
C ILE A 173 4.10 -13.30 -2.78
N TRP A 174 5.04 -13.07 -3.69
CA TRP A 174 4.75 -12.58 -5.04
C TRP A 174 4.35 -13.69 -6.02
N GLY A 175 4.76 -14.94 -5.74
CA GLY A 175 4.64 -16.05 -6.68
C GLY A 175 5.34 -15.73 -8.00
N ASN A 176 4.66 -16.00 -9.12
CA ASN A 176 5.17 -15.73 -10.48
C ASN A 176 4.72 -14.35 -11.03
N ARG A 177 4.19 -13.46 -10.19
CA ARG A 177 3.67 -12.16 -10.63
C ARG A 177 4.82 -11.20 -10.95
N LYS A 178 5.02 -10.97 -12.24
CA LYS A 178 6.08 -10.09 -12.78
C LYS A 178 5.57 -9.03 -13.77
N GLY A 179 4.25 -8.82 -13.83
CA GLY A 179 3.63 -7.87 -14.77
C GLY A 179 4.09 -6.42 -14.57
N PHE A 180 4.35 -6.01 -13.32
CA PHE A 180 4.87 -4.67 -13.02
C PHE A 180 6.23 -4.40 -13.66
N ALA A 181 7.10 -5.42 -13.74
CA ALA A 181 8.41 -5.30 -14.35
C ALA A 181 8.29 -5.03 -15.86
N GLN A 182 7.35 -5.72 -16.52
CA GLN A 182 7.05 -5.48 -17.93
C GLN A 182 6.52 -4.07 -18.15
N VAL A 183 5.58 -3.60 -17.32
CA VAL A 183 5.03 -2.23 -17.41
C VAL A 183 6.16 -1.20 -17.29
N ALA A 184 7.09 -1.40 -16.36
CA ALA A 184 8.21 -0.49 -16.17
C ALA A 184 9.18 -0.48 -17.36
N LEU A 185 9.47 -1.65 -17.95
CA LEU A 185 10.29 -1.76 -19.17
C LEU A 185 9.64 -1.07 -20.37
N ASP A 186 8.35 -1.31 -20.59
CA ASP A 186 7.59 -0.69 -21.69
C ASP A 186 7.53 0.83 -21.55
N ALA A 187 7.25 1.31 -20.34
CA ALA A 187 7.15 2.73 -20.04
C ALA A 187 8.53 3.41 -19.93
N LYS A 188 9.61 2.63 -19.84
CA LYS A 188 10.99 3.12 -19.64
C LYS A 188 11.09 4.00 -18.40
N VAL A 189 10.57 3.49 -17.27
CA VAL A 189 10.56 4.20 -15.99
C VAL A 189 11.27 3.39 -14.91
N PRO A 190 11.84 4.05 -13.89
CA PRO A 190 12.44 3.34 -12.77
C PRO A 190 11.39 2.61 -11.92
N ILE A 191 11.83 1.55 -11.24
CA ILE A 191 11.09 0.93 -10.15
C ILE A 191 11.66 1.42 -8.82
N ILE A 192 10.79 1.90 -7.93
CA ILE A 192 11.16 2.42 -6.61
C ILE A 192 10.65 1.44 -5.54
N PRO A 193 11.52 0.75 -4.79
CA PRO A 193 11.11 -0.15 -3.73
C PRO A 193 10.62 0.64 -2.51
N MET A 194 9.57 0.17 -1.85
CA MET A 194 9.05 0.78 -0.63
C MET A 194 8.68 -0.26 0.42
N TYR A 195 8.93 0.08 1.68
CA TYR A 195 8.62 -0.77 2.83
C TYR A 195 8.15 0.05 4.03
N THR A 196 7.14 -0.44 4.76
CA THR A 196 6.72 0.13 6.05
C THR A 196 7.08 -0.79 7.21
N GLN A 197 7.94 -0.31 8.11
CA GLN A 197 8.31 -0.97 9.35
C GLN A 197 7.10 -1.17 10.27
N ASN A 198 7.08 -2.30 10.98
CA ASN A 198 6.05 -2.68 11.97
C ASN A 198 4.63 -2.84 11.40
N VAL A 199 4.44 -2.87 10.07
CA VAL A 199 3.10 -3.00 9.48
C VAL A 199 2.41 -4.31 9.88
N ARG A 200 3.20 -5.39 10.11
CA ARG A 200 2.71 -6.69 10.63
C ARG A 200 2.57 -6.72 12.15
N GLU A 201 3.14 -5.77 12.87
CA GLU A 201 2.94 -5.63 14.32
C GLU A 201 1.71 -4.76 14.62
N GLY A 202 1.40 -3.81 13.74
CA GLY A 202 0.20 -2.98 13.83
C GLY A 202 -1.06 -3.76 13.49
N TYR A 203 -1.02 -4.55 12.42
CA TYR A 203 -2.16 -5.33 11.94
C TYR A 203 -1.73 -6.72 11.48
N ARG A 204 -2.51 -7.73 11.84
CA ARG A 204 -2.22 -9.14 11.52
C ARG A 204 -3.43 -9.83 10.92
N MET A 205 -3.12 -10.91 10.21
CA MET A 205 -4.09 -11.92 9.84
C MET A 205 -4.00 -13.07 10.82
N PHE A 206 -5.07 -13.84 10.96
CA PHE A 206 -5.01 -15.09 11.70
C PHE A 206 -4.02 -16.04 11.06
N LYS A 207 -3.41 -16.90 11.89
CA LYS A 207 -2.49 -17.92 11.41
C LYS A 207 -3.14 -18.70 10.26
N GLU A 208 -2.36 -18.85 9.19
CA GLU A 208 -2.80 -19.53 7.99
C GLU A 208 -3.38 -20.92 8.33
N ARG A 209 -4.52 -21.22 7.71
CA ARG A 209 -5.11 -22.56 7.67
C ARG A 209 -5.23 -22.99 6.22
N LYS A 210 -4.89 -24.26 5.94
CA LYS A 210 -4.94 -24.83 4.58
C LYS A 210 -6.26 -24.56 3.86
N PHE A 211 -7.39 -24.75 4.56
CA PHE A 211 -8.72 -24.50 3.99
C PHE A 211 -8.95 -23.02 3.61
N LEU A 212 -8.44 -22.06 4.40
CA LEU A 212 -8.57 -20.63 4.10
C LEU A 212 -7.75 -20.25 2.87
N ARG A 213 -6.56 -20.84 2.73
CA ARG A 213 -5.74 -20.67 1.53
C ARG A 213 -6.45 -21.24 0.31
N GLU A 214 -6.91 -22.49 0.36
CA GLU A 214 -7.63 -23.11 -0.76
C GLU A 214 -8.89 -22.32 -1.15
N LEU A 215 -9.66 -21.84 -0.17
CA LEU A 215 -10.83 -21.01 -0.39
C LEU A 215 -10.46 -19.68 -1.06
N TYR A 216 -9.40 -19.00 -0.61
CA TYR A 216 -8.92 -17.78 -1.25
C TYR A 216 -8.43 -18.04 -2.68
N GLU A 217 -7.66 -19.12 -2.91
CA GLU A 217 -7.12 -19.42 -4.23
C GLU A 217 -8.22 -19.71 -5.26
N SER A 218 -9.31 -20.34 -4.82
CA SER A 218 -10.49 -20.67 -5.62
C SER A 218 -11.39 -19.45 -5.88
N THR A 219 -11.71 -18.67 -4.84
CA THR A 219 -12.72 -17.59 -4.94
C THR A 219 -12.13 -16.20 -5.20
N ARG A 220 -10.85 -16.01 -4.88
CA ARG A 220 -10.15 -14.71 -4.81
C ARG A 220 -10.82 -13.69 -3.88
N LEU A 221 -11.60 -14.15 -2.91
CA LEU A 221 -12.24 -13.32 -1.89
C LEU A 221 -11.48 -13.41 -0.55
N PRO A 222 -11.20 -12.27 0.12
CA PRO A 222 -10.49 -12.25 1.39
C PRO A 222 -11.43 -12.57 2.56
N PHE A 223 -11.57 -13.85 2.90
CA PHE A 223 -12.44 -14.29 4.00
C PHE A 223 -11.79 -14.24 5.39
N THR A 224 -10.50 -13.95 5.48
CA THR A 224 -9.81 -13.88 6.78
C THR A 224 -9.88 -12.46 7.30
N PRO A 225 -10.60 -12.19 8.42
CA PRO A 225 -10.66 -10.85 8.97
C PRO A 225 -9.32 -10.46 9.58
N PRO A 226 -8.84 -9.23 9.36
CA PRO A 226 -7.68 -8.71 10.05
C PRO A 226 -8.02 -8.42 11.52
N TYR A 227 -6.99 -8.42 12.35
CA TYR A 227 -7.06 -7.99 13.75
C TYR A 227 -5.84 -7.14 14.08
N GLY A 228 -5.91 -6.37 15.15
CA GLY A 228 -4.81 -5.51 15.58
C GLY A 228 -5.28 -4.08 15.75
N GLY A 229 -4.64 -3.16 15.07
CA GLY A 229 -4.77 -1.73 15.34
C GLY A 229 -3.91 -1.27 16.51
N LEU A 230 -2.81 -1.97 16.79
CA LEU A 230 -1.91 -1.57 17.86
C LEU A 230 -1.18 -0.27 17.49
N PRO A 231 -1.01 0.66 18.45
CA PRO A 231 -0.42 1.98 18.19
C PRO A 231 1.11 1.93 18.05
N VAL A 232 1.63 0.95 17.32
CA VAL A 232 3.06 0.80 17.02
C VAL A 232 3.53 1.88 16.06
N LYS A 233 4.84 2.15 16.06
CA LYS A 233 5.43 3.15 15.18
C LYS A 233 5.54 2.66 13.74
N PHE A 234 4.95 3.38 12.79
CA PHE A 234 5.12 3.12 11.36
C PHE A 234 6.16 4.06 10.77
N ARG A 235 7.16 3.48 10.11
CA ARG A 235 8.16 4.21 9.32
C ARG A 235 8.14 3.65 7.91
N THR A 236 7.69 4.44 6.95
CA THR A 236 7.78 4.09 5.54
C THR A 236 9.11 4.57 4.98
N TYR A 237 9.84 3.67 4.35
CA TYR A 237 11.10 3.92 3.69
C TYR A 237 10.92 3.75 2.18
N ILE A 238 11.27 4.79 1.44
CA ILE A 238 11.38 4.76 -0.01
C ILE A 238 12.85 4.50 -0.34
N GLY A 239 13.13 3.36 -0.96
CA GLY A 239 14.49 2.98 -1.33
C GLY A 239 14.95 3.62 -2.63
N GLU A 240 16.22 3.36 -2.97
CA GLU A 240 16.84 3.88 -4.20
C GLU A 240 16.12 3.36 -5.45
N PRO A 241 15.92 4.22 -6.47
CA PRO A 241 15.31 3.81 -7.73
C PRO A 241 16.19 2.80 -8.47
N ILE A 242 15.58 1.73 -8.95
CA ILE A 242 16.20 0.77 -9.86
C ILE A 242 15.95 1.29 -11.28
N PRO A 243 16.98 1.81 -11.97
CA PRO A 243 16.81 2.40 -13.30
C PRO A 243 16.44 1.31 -14.32
N TYR A 244 15.74 1.72 -15.37
CA TYR A 244 15.62 0.88 -16.56
C TYR A 244 16.94 0.96 -17.35
N ASP A 245 17.41 -0.15 -17.92
CA ASP A 245 18.60 -0.16 -18.78
C ASP A 245 18.21 0.21 -20.22
N PRO A 246 18.67 1.34 -20.78
CA PRO A 246 18.36 1.75 -22.15
C PRO A 246 19.06 0.90 -23.22
N ASN A 247 20.04 0.06 -22.88
CA ASN A 247 20.82 -0.71 -23.84
C ASN A 247 20.16 -2.03 -24.28
N ILE A 248 18.94 -2.33 -23.81
CA ILE A 248 18.19 -3.51 -24.25
C ILE A 248 17.52 -3.16 -25.61
N THR A 249 18.08 -3.64 -26.72
CA THR A 249 17.56 -3.42 -28.11
C THR A 249 16.34 -4.29 -28.42
N THR A 250 15.53 -3.91 -29.41
CA THR A 250 14.21 -4.50 -29.77
C THR A 250 14.22 -6.00 -30.09
N GLU A 251 15.28 -6.51 -30.72
CA GLU A 251 15.42 -7.92 -31.11
C GLU A 251 15.98 -8.78 -29.96
N GLU A 252 16.90 -8.24 -29.16
CA GLU A 252 17.27 -8.84 -27.86
C GLU A 252 16.13 -8.71 -26.84
N LEU A 253 15.20 -7.76 -27.04
CA LEU A 253 14.11 -7.46 -26.14
C LEU A 253 13.21 -8.67 -25.98
N VAL A 254 12.92 -9.50 -26.99
CA VAL A 254 11.94 -10.59 -26.79
C VAL A 254 12.49 -11.69 -25.87
N GLU A 255 13.76 -12.06 -26.04
CA GLU A 255 14.44 -13.07 -25.21
C GLU A 255 14.89 -12.48 -23.86
N LYS A 256 15.44 -11.26 -23.87
CA LYS A 256 15.73 -10.47 -22.67
C LYS A 256 14.50 -9.87 -22.01
N VAL A 257 13.29 -9.91 -22.55
CA VAL A 257 12.08 -9.48 -21.82
C VAL A 257 11.64 -10.61 -20.93
N CYS A 258 11.71 -11.85 -21.39
CA CYS A 258 11.49 -13.00 -20.51
C CYS A 258 12.53 -13.03 -19.38
N GLN A 259 13.81 -12.84 -19.71
CA GLN A 259 14.90 -12.80 -18.72
C GLN A 259 14.98 -11.49 -17.93
N GLY A 260 14.61 -10.37 -18.54
CA GLY A 260 14.70 -9.01 -18.00
C GLY A 260 13.49 -8.66 -17.15
N ASN A 261 12.28 -9.13 -17.50
CA ASN A 261 11.17 -9.16 -16.56
C ASN A 261 11.52 -9.99 -15.33
N PHE A 262 12.24 -11.10 -15.52
CA PHE A 262 12.72 -11.90 -14.40
C PHE A 262 13.78 -11.15 -13.59
N LEU A 263 14.79 -10.57 -14.24
CA LEU A 263 15.88 -9.84 -13.60
C LEU A 263 15.37 -8.60 -12.86
N PHE A 264 14.53 -7.78 -13.49
CA PHE A 264 14.01 -6.56 -12.90
C PHE A 264 13.03 -6.86 -11.76
N SER A 265 12.17 -7.88 -11.92
CA SER A 265 11.33 -8.38 -10.83
C SER A 265 12.18 -8.94 -9.67
N PHE A 266 13.25 -9.68 -9.97
CA PHE A 266 14.16 -10.24 -8.99
C PHE A 266 14.95 -9.16 -8.24
N GLN A 267 15.54 -8.19 -8.95
CA GLN A 267 16.22 -7.04 -8.39
C GLN A 267 15.27 -6.23 -7.51
N THR A 268 14.04 -5.99 -7.97
CA THR A 268 13.01 -5.31 -7.16
C THR A 268 12.70 -6.10 -5.89
N LYS A 269 12.53 -7.42 -5.99
CA LYS A 269 12.29 -8.28 -4.83
C LYS A 269 13.45 -8.21 -3.84
N MET A 270 14.69 -8.22 -4.32
CA MET A 270 15.89 -8.07 -3.50
C MET A 270 15.98 -6.68 -2.86
N ALA A 271 15.62 -5.62 -3.58
CA ALA A 271 15.64 -4.28 -3.03
C ALA A 271 14.57 -4.08 -1.93
N VAL A 272 13.34 -4.59 -2.13
CA VAL A 272 12.31 -4.59 -1.08
C VAL A 272 12.75 -5.45 0.11
N GLN A 273 13.33 -6.63 -0.13
CA GLN A 273 13.87 -7.49 0.93
C GLN A 273 15.01 -6.81 1.70
N ALA A 274 15.88 -6.07 1.01
CA ALA A 274 16.96 -5.32 1.63
C ALA A 274 16.43 -4.19 2.52
N LEU A 275 15.36 -3.48 2.10
CA LEU A 275 14.68 -2.51 2.96
C LEU A 275 14.11 -3.18 4.21
N ILE A 276 13.44 -4.33 4.07
CA ILE A 276 12.92 -5.11 5.19
C ILE A 276 14.06 -5.50 6.14
N SER A 277 15.12 -6.14 5.63
CA SER A 277 16.25 -6.60 6.43
C SER A 277 17.00 -5.46 7.13
N LYS A 278 17.05 -4.27 6.52
CA LYS A 278 17.69 -3.09 7.09
C LYS A 278 16.87 -2.45 8.21
N HIS A 279 15.54 -2.43 8.06
CA HIS A 279 14.67 -1.62 8.90
C HIS A 279 13.77 -2.41 9.85
N GLN A 280 13.71 -3.74 9.73
CA GLN A 280 12.84 -4.59 10.52
C GLN A 280 13.63 -5.65 11.28
N THR A 281 13.33 -5.79 12.57
CA THR A 281 13.80 -6.97 13.32
C THR A 281 12.92 -8.17 12.98
N ILE A 282 13.54 -9.27 12.58
CA ILE A 282 12.87 -10.53 12.22
C ILE A 282 13.30 -11.65 13.20
N PRO A 283 12.37 -12.46 13.74
CA PRO A 283 10.92 -12.31 13.61
C PRO A 283 10.42 -11.03 14.30
N GLY A 284 9.39 -10.42 13.70
CA GLY A 284 8.73 -9.23 14.24
C GLY A 284 8.17 -9.47 15.64
N SER A 285 8.22 -8.44 16.48
CA SER A 285 7.77 -8.51 17.88
C SER A 285 6.89 -7.33 18.22
N ILE A 286 5.63 -7.61 18.57
CA ILE A 286 4.65 -6.60 18.98
C ILE A 286 5.19 -5.78 20.17
N TRP A 287 5.79 -6.45 21.16
CA TRP A 287 6.35 -5.77 22.34
C TRP A 287 7.45 -4.77 21.96
N LYS A 288 8.40 -5.17 21.11
CA LYS A 288 9.46 -4.25 20.64
C LYS A 288 8.87 -3.09 19.85
N ALA A 289 7.93 -3.36 18.95
CA ALA A 289 7.27 -2.33 18.14
C ALA A 289 6.45 -1.33 18.96
N LEU A 290 5.86 -1.77 20.09
CA LEU A 290 5.19 -0.90 21.06
C LEU A 290 6.19 -0.05 21.84
N LEU A 291 7.35 -0.59 22.24
CA LEU A 291 8.40 0.19 22.91
C LEU A 291 8.98 1.26 21.98
N GLU A 292 9.24 0.90 20.72
CA GLU A 292 9.71 1.83 19.68
C GLU A 292 8.77 3.03 19.45
N ARG A 293 7.50 2.91 19.87
CA ARG A 293 6.56 4.03 19.80
C ARG A 293 6.94 5.17 20.74
N PHE A 294 7.46 4.83 21.92
CA PHE A 294 7.76 5.77 22.98
C PHE A 294 9.25 6.06 23.13
N ASP A 295 10.10 5.25 22.50
CA ASP A 295 11.52 5.55 22.39
C ASP A 295 11.70 6.88 21.67
N LYS A 296 12.03 7.91 22.45
CA LYS A 296 12.55 9.18 21.93
C LYS A 296 13.80 8.82 21.13
N CYS A 297 13.84 9.22 19.85
CA CYS A 297 15.06 9.12 19.06
C CYS A 297 16.23 9.62 19.91
N ARG A 298 17.19 8.75 20.24
CA ARG A 298 18.55 9.21 20.49
C ARG A 298 18.97 9.82 19.15
N LYS A 299 18.94 11.14 19.10
CA LYS A 299 19.55 11.92 18.03
C LYS A 299 21.02 11.55 17.91
#